data_AF-A0A8J7INN7-F1
#
_entry.id   AF-A0A8J7INN7-F1
#
_cell.length_a   1.000
_cell.length_b   1.000
_cell.length_c   1.000
_cell.angle_alpha   90.00
_cell.angle_beta   90.00
_cell.angle_gamma   90.00
#
_symmetry.space_group_name_H-M   'P 1'
#
loop_
_entity.id
_entity.type
_entity.pdbx_description
1 polymer ?
#
loop_
_entity_poly.entity_id
_entity_poly.type
_entity_poly.pdbx_seq_one_letter_code
_entity_poly.pdbx_strand_id
1 'polypeptide(L)'
;MEPESSKYARIYHVVSLIPPGRVATYGQVALLAGLPGRARLVGHVLSASTDRSLPWFRVVNASGGISIRSGAISSDTEQRLRLEHEGVVFDAHGRLSLERYRWRPEPGEF
;
A
#
# COMPACT_ATOMS: atom_id res chain seq x y z
N MET A 1 -13.99 -19.86 -11.65
CA MET A 1 -12.93 -19.25 -10.82
C MET A 1 -12.51 -17.96 -11.50
N GLU A 2 -12.55 -16.81 -10.83
CA GLU A 2 -12.08 -15.55 -11.41
C GLU A 2 -10.58 -15.65 -11.74
N PRO A 3 -10.14 -15.30 -12.96
CA PRO A 3 -8.73 -15.41 -13.35
C PRO A 3 -7.85 -14.52 -12.45
N GLU A 4 -6.70 -15.02 -12.02
CA GLU A 4 -5.80 -14.29 -11.10
C GLU A 4 -5.40 -12.91 -11.64
N SER A 5 -5.28 -12.78 -12.97
CA SER A 5 -5.04 -11.52 -13.65
C SER A 5 -6.07 -10.44 -13.31
N SER A 6 -7.36 -10.79 -13.13
CA SER A 6 -8.41 -9.83 -12.78
C SER A 6 -8.27 -9.30 -11.35
N LYS A 7 -7.92 -10.18 -10.38
CA LYS A 7 -7.65 -9.77 -8.99
C LYS A 7 -6.46 -8.85 -8.88
N TYR A 8 -5.39 -9.17 -9.61
CA TYR A 8 -4.16 -8.39 -9.61
C TYR A 8 -4.42 -7.01 -10.22
N ALA A 9 -5.16 -6.95 -11.33
CA ALA A 9 -5.58 -5.70 -11.95
C ALA A 9 -6.39 -4.82 -10.98
N ARG A 10 -7.32 -5.39 -10.22
CA ARG A 10 -8.09 -4.65 -9.21
C ARG A 10 -7.22 -4.12 -8.08
N ILE A 11 -6.25 -4.91 -7.60
CA ILE A 11 -5.27 -4.46 -6.59
C ILE A 11 -4.42 -3.32 -7.14
N TYR A 12 -3.87 -3.44 -8.35
CA TYR A 12 -3.08 -2.38 -8.98
C TYR A 12 -3.90 -1.12 -9.21
N HIS A 13 -5.15 -1.25 -9.67
CA HIS A 13 -6.06 -0.13 -9.84
C HIS A 13 -6.26 0.63 -8.53
N VAL A 14 -6.66 -0.04 -7.45
CA VAL A 14 -6.83 0.59 -6.13
C VAL A 14 -5.54 1.26 -5.65
N VAL A 15 -4.38 0.63 -5.83
CA VAL A 15 -3.10 1.21 -5.40
C VAL A 15 -2.74 2.45 -6.22
N SER A 16 -3.04 2.46 -7.53
CA SER A 16 -2.80 3.62 -8.39
C SER A 16 -3.64 4.85 -8.01
N LEU A 17 -4.78 4.65 -7.34
CA LEU A 17 -5.68 5.72 -6.90
C LEU A 17 -5.26 6.36 -5.57
N ILE A 18 -4.35 5.75 -4.80
CA ILE A 18 -3.91 6.32 -3.52
C ILE A 18 -3.18 7.64 -3.82
N PRO A 19 -3.67 8.81 -3.36
CA PRO A 19 -3.07 10.08 -3.71
C PRO A 19 -1.73 10.31 -2.97
N PRO A 20 -0.85 11.18 -3.51
CA PRO A 20 0.39 11.56 -2.84
C PRO A 20 0.14 12.07 -1.41
N GLY A 21 1.02 11.68 -0.47
CA GLY A 21 0.93 12.08 0.94
C GLY A 21 -0.15 11.33 1.73
N ARG A 22 -0.86 10.38 1.09
CA ARG A 22 -1.78 9.46 1.75
C ARG A 22 -1.28 8.03 1.64
N VAL A 23 -1.75 7.20 2.56
CA VAL A 23 -1.41 5.78 2.61
C VAL A 23 -2.65 4.91 2.79
N ALA A 24 -2.58 3.67 2.32
CA ALA A 24 -3.59 2.66 2.59
C ALA A 24 -2.94 1.47 3.31
N THR A 25 -3.72 0.76 4.13
CA THR A 25 -3.22 -0.52 4.68
C THR A 25 -3.43 -1.65 3.67
N TYR A 26 -2.63 -2.72 3.76
CA TYR A 26 -2.88 -3.92 2.93
C TYR A 26 -4.31 -4.46 3.07
N GLY A 27 -4.89 -4.41 4.27
CA GLY A 27 -6.27 -4.80 4.52
C GLY A 27 -7.28 -3.88 3.85
N GLN A 28 -7.02 -2.57 3.86
CA GLN A 28 -7.84 -1.57 3.18
C GLN A 28 -7.80 -1.76 1.65
N VAL A 29 -6.60 -1.95 1.08
CA VAL A 29 -6.46 -2.22 -0.37
C VAL A 29 -7.22 -3.48 -0.74
N ALA A 30 -7.11 -4.55 0.06
CA ALA A 30 -7.84 -5.79 -0.18
C ALA A 30 -9.36 -5.56 -0.14
N LEU A 31 -9.86 -4.78 0.81
CA LEU A 31 -11.28 -4.44 0.92
C LEU A 31 -11.77 -3.66 -0.31
N LEU A 32 -11.07 -2.59 -0.69
CA LEU A 32 -11.42 -1.74 -1.83
C LEU A 32 -11.31 -2.49 -3.17
N ALA A 33 -10.38 -3.44 -3.27
CA ALA A 33 -10.27 -4.32 -4.44
C ALA A 33 -11.34 -5.43 -4.45
N GLY A 34 -12.31 -5.43 -3.51
CA GLY A 34 -13.35 -6.45 -3.37
C GLY A 34 -12.83 -7.84 -3.02
N LEU A 35 -11.71 -7.90 -2.30
CA LEU A 35 -11.03 -9.10 -1.82
C LEU A 35 -10.89 -9.06 -0.29
N PRO A 36 -11.99 -8.92 0.48
CA PRO A 36 -11.91 -8.76 1.94
C PRO A 36 -11.15 -9.91 2.60
N GLY A 37 -10.29 -9.57 3.58
CA GLY A 37 -9.44 -10.54 4.29
C GLY A 37 -8.19 -10.99 3.52
N ARG A 38 -7.96 -10.52 2.28
CA ARG A 38 -6.82 -10.93 1.43
C ARG A 38 -5.61 -9.99 1.51
N ALA A 39 -5.33 -9.41 2.68
CA ALA A 39 -4.18 -8.50 2.86
C ALA A 39 -2.83 -9.11 2.45
N ARG A 40 -2.60 -10.40 2.75
CA ARG A 40 -1.37 -11.11 2.34
C ARG A 40 -1.25 -11.24 0.82
N LEU A 41 -2.36 -11.41 0.11
CA LEU A 41 -2.37 -11.45 -1.35
C LEU A 41 -1.92 -10.10 -1.92
N VAL A 42 -2.41 -8.99 -1.37
CA VAL A 42 -1.94 -7.64 -1.77
C VAL A 42 -0.43 -7.51 -1.59
N GLY A 43 0.11 -7.94 -0.45
CA GLY A 43 1.56 -7.95 -0.21
C GLY A 43 2.33 -8.76 -1.27
N HIS A 44 1.86 -9.97 -1.57
CA HIS A 44 2.45 -10.82 -2.60
C HIS A 44 2.43 -10.17 -3.99
N VAL A 45 1.26 -9.66 -4.40
CA VAL A 45 1.06 -8.98 -5.69
C VAL A 45 1.98 -7.76 -5.83
N LEU A 46 2.05 -6.92 -4.81
CA LEU A 46 2.91 -5.73 -4.83
C LEU A 46 4.41 -6.08 -4.78
N SER A 47 4.79 -7.20 -4.17
CA SER A 47 6.18 -7.67 -4.20
C SER A 47 6.60 -8.26 -5.53
N ALA A 48 5.65 -8.81 -6.29
CA ALA A 48 5.88 -9.42 -7.60
C ALA A 48 5.77 -8.43 -8.76
N SER A 49 5.27 -7.21 -8.52
CA SER A 49 5.11 -6.19 -9.57
C SER A 49 6.47 -5.70 -10.08
N THR A 50 6.61 -5.66 -11.40
CA THR A 50 7.75 -5.06 -12.10
C THR A 50 7.48 -3.64 -12.56
N ASP A 51 6.24 -3.15 -12.37
CA ASP A 51 5.83 -1.80 -12.74
C ASP A 51 6.38 -0.77 -11.74
N ARG A 52 7.29 0.08 -12.21
CA ARG A 52 7.93 1.14 -11.43
C ARG A 52 7.04 2.37 -11.20
N SER A 53 5.97 2.52 -11.98
CA SER A 53 5.02 3.63 -11.86
C SER A 53 4.00 3.40 -10.75
N LEU A 54 3.78 2.14 -10.37
CA LEU A 54 2.85 1.77 -9.31
C LEU A 54 3.33 2.33 -7.96
N PRO A 55 2.52 3.14 -7.25
CA PRO A 55 2.91 3.77 -5.99
C PRO A 55 2.81 2.79 -4.80
N TRP A 56 3.44 1.61 -4.92
CA TRP A 56 3.41 0.54 -3.92
C TRP A 56 3.86 1.00 -2.53
N PHE A 57 4.73 2.00 -2.47
CA PHE A 57 5.29 2.57 -1.23
C PHE A 57 4.22 3.25 -0.37
N ARG A 58 3.06 3.60 -0.95
CA ARG A 58 1.90 4.15 -0.22
C ARG A 58 1.09 3.06 0.50
N VAL A 59 1.44 1.79 0.38
CA VAL A 59 0.78 0.67 1.07
C VAL A 59 1.60 0.23 2.29
N VAL A 60 0.99 0.29 3.47
CA VAL A 60 1.65 0.03 4.77
C VAL A 60 0.94 -1.05 5.58
N ASN A 61 1.56 -1.51 6.66
CA ASN A 61 0.94 -2.48 7.56
C ASN A 61 -0.18 -1.85 8.41
N ALA A 62 -0.95 -2.70 9.09
CA ALA A 62 -2.09 -2.27 9.91
C ALA A 62 -1.72 -1.36 11.10
N SER A 63 -0.45 -1.38 11.52
CA SER A 63 0.10 -0.57 12.61
C SER A 63 0.70 0.76 12.13
N GLY A 64 0.60 1.09 10.83
CA GLY A 64 1.23 2.28 10.25
C GLY A 64 2.74 2.16 10.10
N GLY A 65 3.29 0.95 10.10
CA GLY A 65 4.70 0.70 9.83
C GLY A 65 4.94 0.28 8.37
N ILE A 66 6.18 0.45 7.95
CA ILE A 66 6.71 -0.18 6.72
C ILE A 66 6.84 -1.68 6.99
N SER A 67 6.35 -2.51 6.06
CA SER A 67 6.47 -3.96 6.17
C SER A 67 7.86 -4.39 5.74
N ILE A 68 8.60 -5.05 6.65
CA ILE A 68 9.90 -5.64 6.34
C ILE A 68 9.71 -6.70 5.26
N ARG A 69 10.27 -6.48 4.07
CA ARG A 69 10.31 -7.49 3.02
C ARG A 69 11.53 -8.38 3.26
N SER A 70 11.30 -9.66 3.51
CA SER A 70 12.35 -10.66 3.69
C SER A 70 13.26 -10.70 2.44
N GLY A 71 14.44 -10.09 2.55
CA GLY A 71 15.48 -10.15 1.52
C GLY A 71 16.22 -8.85 1.20
N ALA A 72 15.74 -7.66 1.60
CA ALA A 72 16.41 -6.41 1.23
C ALA A 72 16.19 -5.28 2.25
N ILE A 73 17.21 -5.02 3.08
CA ILE A 73 17.32 -3.83 3.95
C ILE A 73 17.10 -2.51 3.14
N SER A 74 17.40 -2.53 1.83
CA SER A 74 17.25 -1.40 0.93
C SER A 74 15.79 -1.05 0.59
N SER A 75 14.87 -2.03 0.55
CA SER A 75 13.47 -1.78 0.17
C SER A 75 12.70 -0.98 1.23
N ASP A 76 13.03 -1.17 2.50
CA ASP A 76 12.39 -0.46 3.61
C ASP A 76 12.82 1.01 3.63
N THR A 77 14.11 1.26 3.33
CA THR A 77 14.68 2.61 3.19
C THR A 77 14.05 3.36 2.02
N GLU A 78 13.91 2.71 0.86
CA GLU A 78 13.27 3.31 -0.31
C GLU A 78 11.81 3.70 -0.04
N GLN A 79 11.04 2.80 0.57
CA GLN A 79 9.64 3.08 0.91
C GLN A 79 9.53 4.31 1.83
N ARG A 80 10.39 4.37 2.86
CA ARG A 80 10.43 5.51 3.78
C ARG A 80 10.75 6.81 3.06
N LEU A 81 11.83 6.85 2.27
CA LEU A 81 12.27 8.05 1.56
C LEU A 81 11.20 8.60 0.62
N ARG A 82 10.51 7.72 -0.13
CA ARG A 82 9.42 8.13 -1.03
C ARG A 82 8.23 8.70 -0.27
N LEU A 83 7.87 8.11 0.87
CA LEU A 83 6.80 8.62 1.73
C LEU A 83 7.17 9.97 2.36
N GLU A 84 8.40 10.13 2.84
CA GLU A 84 8.90 11.38 3.40
C GLU A 84 8.94 12.49 2.33
N HIS A 85 9.30 12.17 1.08
CA HIS A 85 9.23 13.11 -0.05
C HIS A 85 7.80 13.58 -0.35
N GLU A 86 6.80 12.79 0.00
CA GLU A 86 5.38 13.17 -0.08
C GLU A 86 4.86 13.85 1.20
N GLY A 87 5.74 14.16 2.15
CA GLY A 87 5.40 14.84 3.40
C GLY A 87 4.86 13.93 4.50
N VAL A 88 4.98 12.61 4.37
CA VAL A 88 4.61 11.66 5.42
C VAL A 88 5.70 11.62 6.48
N VAL A 89 5.32 11.90 7.72
CA VAL A 89 6.23 11.91 8.87
C VAL A 89 6.10 10.62 9.69
N PHE A 90 7.23 10.06 10.09
CA PHE A 90 7.33 8.90 10.98
C PHE A 90 7.71 9.31 12.40
N ASP A 91 7.19 8.59 13.39
CA ASP A 91 7.57 8.71 14.80
C ASP A 91 8.97 8.11 15.08
N ALA A 92 9.43 8.25 16.31
CA ALA A 92 10.71 7.69 16.77
C ALA A 92 10.78 6.14 16.66
N HIS A 93 9.63 5.47 16.54
CA HIS A 93 9.51 4.02 16.37
C HIS A 93 9.37 3.61 14.89
N GLY A 94 9.49 4.56 13.95
CA GLY A 94 9.39 4.29 12.51
C GLY A 94 7.96 4.02 12.04
N ARG A 95 6.95 4.55 12.72
CA ARG A 95 5.53 4.43 12.34
C ARG A 95 4.95 5.78 11.93
N LEU A 96 4.09 5.79 10.92
CA LEU A 96 3.26 6.94 10.58
C LEU A 96 1.93 6.91 11.34
N SER A 97 1.31 8.08 11.51
CA SER A 97 -0.06 8.15 12.04
C SER A 97 -1.08 7.79 10.97
N LEU A 98 -1.72 6.64 11.11
CA LEU A 98 -2.82 6.24 10.23
C LEU A 98 -4.03 7.17 10.35
N GLU A 99 -4.25 7.79 11.50
CA GLU A 99 -5.32 8.78 11.65
C GLU A 99 -5.10 9.98 10.71
N ARG A 100 -3.84 10.44 10.62
CA ARG A 100 -3.46 11.59 9.80
C ARG A 100 -3.36 11.25 8.31
N TYR A 101 -2.74 10.13 7.96
CA TYR A 101 -2.36 9.86 6.57
C TYR A 101 -3.23 8.83 5.85
N ARG A 102 -4.10 8.09 6.56
CA ARG A 102 -4.95 7.08 5.90
C ARG A 102 -5.80 7.73 4.82
N TRP A 103 -5.69 7.21 3.61
CA TRP A 103 -6.56 7.55 2.50
C TRP A 103 -7.99 7.12 2.83
N ARG A 104 -8.94 8.02 2.64
CA ARG A 104 -10.37 7.77 2.80
C ARG A 104 -11.01 8.17 1.48
N PRO A 105 -11.26 7.21 0.58
CA PRO A 105 -11.90 7.53 -0.68
C PRO A 105 -13.37 7.91 -0.46
N GLU A 106 -13.89 8.75 -1.34
CA GLU A 106 -15.29 9.15 -1.31
C GLU A 106 -16.19 7.99 -1.78
N PRO A 107 -17.43 7.90 -1.29
CA PRO A 107 -18.40 6.92 -1.81
C PRO A 107 -18.59 7.12 -3.32
N GLY A 108 -18.27 6.09 -4.12
CA GLY A 108 -18.44 6.10 -5.58
C GLY A 108 -17.16 6.20 -6.42
N GLU A 109 -15.97 6.25 -5.81
CA GLU A 109 -14.68 6.21 -6.53
C GLU A 109 -14.25 4.80 -7.03
N PHE A 110 -15.07 3.75 -6.84
CA PHE A 110 -14.74 2.35 -7.22
C PHE A 110 -15.91 1.57 -7.81
#